data_AF-A0A965BVW8-F1
#
_entry.id   AF-A0A965BVW8-F1
#
_cell.length_a   1.000
_cell.length_b   1.000
_cell.length_c   1.000
_cell.angle_alpha   90.00
_cell.angle_beta   90.00
_cell.angle_gamma   90.00
#
_symmetry.space_group_name_H-M   'P 1'
#
loop_
_entity.id
_entity.type
_entity.pdbx_description
1 polymer ?
#
loop_
_entity_poly.entity_id
_entity_poly.type
_entity_poly.pdbx_seq_one_letter_code
_entity_poly.pdbx_strand_id
1 'polypeptide(L)'
;MPYRIVLGRPLHPAGAAVLAARPDVETIEMFDPPAPALHAALANADGLVAWLERVDKAALAAAPRLRAVSRIGVGFDTVDIPACTERGIAVMVVNGTNDLSVAEHAMMLMLGVARRVVDSDAHIKQGGWWPKDGPRMVDLAGKSVLVQPPVKSPVVVAKPVANATPLAKPAPGKAAPVL
;
A
#
# COMPACT_ATOMS: atom_id res chain seq x y z
N MET A 1 -19.13 6.03 23.86
CA MET A 1 -18.86 6.83 22.65
C MET A 1 -18.23 5.91 21.63
N PRO A 2 -18.65 5.94 20.35
CA PRO A 2 -18.02 5.13 19.31
C PRO A 2 -16.57 5.58 19.08
N TYR A 3 -15.71 4.64 18.70
CA TYR A 3 -14.36 4.90 18.23
C TYR A 3 -14.42 5.55 16.85
N ARG A 4 -13.73 6.68 16.69
CA ARG A 4 -13.70 7.41 15.43
C ARG A 4 -12.45 7.03 14.63
N ILE A 5 -12.65 6.46 13.46
CA ILE A 5 -11.57 6.00 12.57
C ILE A 5 -11.54 6.87 11.32
N VAL A 6 -10.42 7.54 11.08
CA VAL A 6 -10.20 8.32 9.85
C VAL A 6 -9.61 7.40 8.78
N LEU A 7 -10.20 7.41 7.58
CA LEU A 7 -9.69 6.71 6.41
C LEU A 7 -9.15 7.75 5.42
N GLY A 8 -7.84 7.75 5.15
CA GLY A 8 -7.23 8.69 4.19
C GLY A 8 -7.75 8.53 2.76
N ARG A 9 -8.18 7.30 2.43
CA ARG A 9 -8.92 6.95 1.21
C ARG A 9 -10.04 5.95 1.52
N PRO A 10 -11.06 5.86 0.66
CA PRO A 10 -12.08 4.82 0.77
C PRO A 10 -11.45 3.43 0.72
N LEU A 11 -11.91 2.53 1.60
CA LEU A 11 -11.50 1.14 1.59
C LEU A 11 -12.22 0.37 0.49
N HIS A 12 -11.61 -0.73 0.04
CA HIS A 12 -12.33 -1.72 -0.75
C HIS A 12 -13.58 -2.18 0.03
N PRO A 13 -14.75 -2.44 -0.62
CA PRO A 13 -16.00 -2.78 0.06
C PRO A 13 -15.88 -3.91 1.09
N ALA A 14 -15.04 -4.91 0.81
CA ALA A 14 -14.78 -6.00 1.76
C ALA A 14 -14.12 -5.52 3.08
N GLY A 15 -13.23 -4.53 3.02
CA GLY A 15 -12.62 -3.93 4.22
C GLY A 15 -13.57 -2.99 4.94
N ALA A 16 -14.33 -2.18 4.17
CA ALA A 16 -15.35 -1.30 4.73
C ALA A 16 -16.42 -2.10 5.51
N ALA A 17 -16.84 -3.26 4.99
CA ALA A 17 -17.80 -4.14 5.65
C ALA A 17 -17.33 -4.63 7.05
N VAL A 18 -16.02 -4.81 7.25
CA VAL A 18 -15.46 -5.20 8.56
C VAL A 18 -15.64 -4.09 9.59
N LEU A 19 -15.43 -2.83 9.19
CA LEU A 19 -15.66 -1.67 10.07
C LEU A 19 -17.15 -1.42 10.27
N ALA A 20 -17.95 -1.53 9.23
CA ALA A 20 -19.41 -1.34 9.30
C ALA A 20 -20.11 -2.38 10.19
N ALA A 21 -19.56 -3.59 10.31
CA ALA A 21 -20.06 -4.62 11.21
C ALA A 21 -19.84 -4.30 12.71
N ARG A 22 -19.09 -3.23 13.04
CA ARG A 22 -18.80 -2.80 14.41
C ARG A 22 -19.67 -1.59 14.78
N PRO A 23 -20.70 -1.76 15.63
CA PRO A 23 -21.60 -0.66 16.01
C PRO A 23 -20.93 0.40 16.90
N ASP A 24 -19.76 0.06 17.46
CA ASP A 24 -18.93 0.96 18.25
C ASP A 24 -17.88 1.70 17.42
N VAL A 25 -17.92 1.63 16.09
CA VAL A 25 -16.99 2.31 15.18
C VAL A 25 -17.73 3.28 14.27
N GLU A 26 -17.22 4.50 14.16
CA GLU A 26 -17.63 5.51 13.19
C GLU A 26 -16.46 5.81 12.25
N THR A 27 -16.67 5.71 10.93
CA THR A 27 -15.64 5.99 9.92
C THR A 27 -15.82 7.37 9.30
N ILE A 28 -14.72 8.12 9.19
CA ILE A 28 -14.65 9.32 8.36
C ILE A 28 -13.85 8.97 7.11
N GLU A 29 -14.50 8.96 5.96
CA GLU A 29 -13.82 8.77 4.69
C GLU A 29 -13.33 10.10 4.14
N MET A 30 -12.06 10.13 3.75
CA MET A 30 -11.44 11.23 3.06
C MET A 30 -10.95 10.75 1.70
N PHE A 31 -10.56 11.69 0.83
CA PHE A 31 -9.96 11.36 -0.46
C PHE A 31 -8.70 12.19 -0.63
N ASP A 32 -7.55 11.57 -0.32
CA ASP A 32 -6.22 12.18 -0.41
C ASP A 32 -6.17 13.60 0.22
N PRO A 33 -6.58 13.73 1.51
CA PRO A 33 -6.73 15.03 2.13
C PRO A 33 -5.40 15.77 2.25
N PRO A 34 -5.35 17.09 2.01
CA PRO A 34 -4.18 17.87 2.35
C PRO A 34 -3.96 17.86 3.87
N ALA A 35 -2.70 18.05 4.29
CA ALA A 35 -2.31 17.94 5.70
C ALA A 35 -3.23 18.74 6.68
N PRO A 36 -3.63 20.00 6.42
CA PRO A 36 -4.53 20.71 7.32
C PRO A 36 -5.90 20.05 7.51
N ALA A 37 -6.47 19.49 6.44
CA ALA A 37 -7.75 18.79 6.50
C ALA A 37 -7.63 17.47 7.26
N LEU A 38 -6.54 16.74 7.05
CA LEU A 38 -6.22 15.53 7.81
C LEU A 38 -6.08 15.86 9.30
N HIS A 39 -5.32 16.90 9.66
CA HIS A 39 -5.11 17.30 11.05
C HIS A 39 -6.43 17.65 11.75
N ALA A 40 -7.33 18.36 11.05
CA ALA A 40 -8.65 18.68 11.58
C ALA A 40 -9.49 17.43 11.85
N ALA A 41 -9.44 16.44 10.95
CA ALA A 41 -10.12 15.16 11.14
C ALA A 41 -9.53 14.35 12.31
N LEU A 42 -8.20 14.43 12.50
CA LEU A 42 -7.48 13.72 13.56
C LEU A 42 -7.75 14.25 14.98
N ALA A 43 -8.23 15.49 15.12
CA ALA A 43 -8.52 16.12 16.42
C ALA A 43 -9.38 15.25 17.35
N ASN A 44 -10.30 14.48 16.77
CA ASN A 44 -11.22 13.59 17.50
C ASN A 44 -11.06 12.11 17.11
N ALA A 45 -9.99 11.74 16.40
CA ALA A 45 -9.79 10.38 15.93
C ALA A 45 -9.17 9.48 17.00
N ASP A 46 -9.69 8.26 17.12
CA ASP A 46 -9.10 7.20 17.94
C ASP A 46 -8.20 6.28 17.08
N GLY A 47 -8.42 6.24 15.76
CA GLY A 47 -7.61 5.49 14.80
C GLY A 47 -7.47 6.19 13.44
N LEU A 48 -6.37 5.90 12.76
CA LEU A 48 -6.08 6.36 11.40
C LEU A 48 -5.74 5.16 10.50
N VAL A 49 -6.40 5.06 9.36
CA VAL A 49 -5.98 4.22 8.23
C VAL A 49 -5.34 5.13 7.19
N ALA A 50 -4.00 5.12 7.14
CA ALA A 50 -3.20 5.97 6.26
C ALA A 50 -2.77 5.21 5.00
N TRP A 51 -2.66 5.90 3.88
CA TRP A 51 -2.10 5.40 2.62
C TRP A 51 -0.76 6.05 2.30
N LEU A 52 -0.77 7.36 1.99
CA LEU A 52 0.42 8.18 1.70
C LEU A 52 0.54 9.38 2.64
N GLU A 53 -0.45 9.59 3.50
CA GLU A 53 -0.46 10.69 4.46
C GLU A 53 0.76 10.62 5.37
N ARG A 54 1.31 11.81 5.67
CA ARG A 54 2.41 11.94 6.62
C ARG A 54 1.86 11.97 8.03
N VAL A 55 2.35 11.06 8.86
CA VAL A 55 2.04 10.99 10.29
C VAL A 55 3.28 11.43 11.04
N ASP A 56 3.62 12.71 10.89
CA ASP A 56 4.74 13.35 11.57
C ASP A 56 4.31 14.00 12.90
N LYS A 57 5.24 14.68 13.57
CA LYS A 57 4.98 15.34 14.85
C LYS A 57 3.81 16.34 14.80
N ALA A 58 3.59 17.03 13.68
CA ALA A 58 2.51 17.99 13.55
C ALA A 58 1.15 17.28 13.43
N ALA A 59 1.07 16.22 12.62
CA ALA A 59 -0.13 15.38 12.53
C ALA A 59 -0.44 14.74 13.90
N LEU A 60 0.58 14.24 14.58
CA LEU A 60 0.46 13.66 15.92
C LEU A 60 -0.01 14.70 16.95
N ALA A 61 0.54 15.91 16.95
CA ALA A 61 0.10 16.98 17.86
C ALA A 61 -1.38 17.35 17.65
N ALA A 62 -1.88 17.28 16.41
CA ALA A 62 -3.29 17.48 16.09
C ALA A 62 -4.18 16.29 16.47
N ALA A 63 -3.63 15.16 16.93
CA ALA A 63 -4.35 13.91 17.14
C ALA A 63 -4.28 13.44 18.61
N PRO A 64 -4.86 14.18 19.58
CA PRO A 64 -4.66 13.92 21.01
C PRO A 64 -5.21 12.57 21.49
N ARG A 65 -6.20 12.02 20.79
CA ARG A 65 -6.89 10.76 21.14
C ARG A 65 -6.40 9.54 20.37
N LEU A 66 -5.50 9.74 19.40
CA LEU A 66 -5.07 8.70 18.48
C LEU A 66 -4.41 7.55 19.24
N ARG A 67 -4.86 6.31 18.99
CA ARG A 67 -4.34 5.11 19.65
C ARG A 67 -3.66 4.15 18.67
N ALA A 68 -4.07 4.21 17.41
CA ALA A 68 -3.59 3.30 16.38
C ALA A 68 -3.49 3.97 15.02
N VAL A 69 -2.42 3.63 14.30
CA VAL A 69 -2.21 3.98 12.88
C VAL A 69 -2.03 2.67 12.12
N SER A 70 -2.91 2.41 11.16
CA SER A 70 -2.77 1.31 10.21
C SER A 70 -2.38 1.88 8.86
N ARG A 71 -1.18 1.56 8.37
CA ARG A 71 -0.72 2.01 7.07
C ARG A 71 -1.03 0.95 6.01
N ILE A 72 -1.73 1.36 4.95
CA ILE A 72 -1.99 0.55 3.76
C ILE A 72 -0.69 0.45 2.94
N GLY A 73 0.06 -0.63 3.17
CA GLY A 73 1.33 -0.95 2.50
C GLY A 73 2.44 -1.30 3.49
N VAL A 74 3.61 -1.66 2.95
CA VAL A 74 4.76 -2.17 3.73
C VAL A 74 5.70 -1.08 4.24
N GLY A 75 5.90 -0.01 3.46
CA GLY A 75 6.74 1.13 3.84
C GLY A 75 6.06 2.00 4.89
N PHE A 76 6.83 2.53 5.84
CA PHE A 76 6.36 3.35 6.96
C PHE A 76 7.24 4.60 7.15
N ASP A 77 7.98 4.99 6.12
CA ASP A 77 8.83 6.18 6.07
C ASP A 77 8.06 7.50 6.25
N THR A 78 6.74 7.50 6.00
CA THR A 78 5.86 8.64 6.23
C THR A 78 5.39 8.76 7.69
N VAL A 79 5.70 7.79 8.55
CA VAL A 79 5.24 7.74 9.94
C VAL A 79 6.43 7.96 10.89
N ASP A 80 6.31 8.92 11.79
CA ASP A 80 7.28 9.13 12.88
C ASP A 80 7.10 8.04 13.95
N ILE A 81 7.76 6.91 13.75
CA ILE A 81 7.70 5.75 14.65
C ILE A 81 8.15 6.09 16.08
N PRO A 82 9.26 6.82 16.30
CA PRO A 82 9.64 7.26 17.65
C PRO A 82 8.54 8.07 18.35
N ALA A 83 7.99 9.09 17.68
CA ALA A 83 6.93 9.91 18.27
C ALA A 83 5.63 9.13 18.54
N CYS A 84 5.29 8.16 17.68
CA CYS A 84 4.18 7.24 17.94
C CYS A 84 4.46 6.38 19.18
N THR A 85 5.67 5.84 19.30
CA THR A 85 6.08 4.97 20.42
C THR A 85 6.05 5.72 21.75
N GLU A 86 6.61 6.94 21.81
CA GLU A 86 6.60 7.80 23.00
C GLU A 86 5.17 8.09 23.49
N ARG A 87 4.20 8.13 22.57
CA ARG A 87 2.79 8.37 22.88
C ARG A 87 1.96 7.10 23.09
N GLY A 88 2.57 5.92 22.99
CA GLY A 88 1.86 4.64 23.10
C GLY A 88 0.90 4.35 21.93
N ILE A 89 1.15 4.95 20.76
CA ILE A 89 0.33 4.76 19.56
C ILE A 89 0.84 3.52 18.81
N ALA A 90 -0.03 2.53 18.63
CA ALA A 90 0.30 1.33 17.88
C ALA A 90 0.38 1.64 16.38
N VAL A 91 1.48 1.24 15.72
CA VAL A 91 1.64 1.38 14.28
C VAL A 91 1.64 0.00 13.64
N MET A 92 0.79 -0.19 12.63
CA MET A 92 0.63 -1.44 11.89
C MET A 92 0.86 -1.19 10.40
N VAL A 93 1.46 -2.17 9.73
CA VAL A 93 1.70 -2.18 8.28
C VAL A 93 1.17 -3.49 7.69
N VAL A 94 0.87 -3.47 6.40
CA VAL A 94 0.33 -4.64 5.70
C VAL A 94 1.47 -5.41 5.04
N ASN A 95 2.18 -6.22 5.83
CA ASN A 95 3.32 -7.02 5.36
C ASN A 95 2.87 -8.28 4.62
N GLY A 96 3.61 -8.65 3.56
CA GLY A 96 3.44 -9.92 2.86
C GLY A 96 2.33 -9.97 1.82
N THR A 97 1.57 -8.89 1.63
CA THR A 97 0.41 -8.90 0.72
C THR A 97 0.74 -8.57 -0.73
N ASN A 98 1.89 -7.93 -0.99
CA ASN A 98 2.30 -7.53 -2.33
C ASN A 98 3.65 -8.14 -2.76
N ASP A 99 4.27 -8.99 -1.94
CA ASP A 99 5.59 -9.57 -2.21
C ASP A 99 5.66 -10.23 -3.59
N LEU A 100 4.68 -11.08 -3.92
CA LEU A 100 4.61 -11.76 -5.20
C LEU A 100 4.40 -10.78 -6.36
N SER A 101 3.42 -9.88 -6.25
CA SER A 101 3.12 -8.91 -7.30
C SER A 101 4.30 -7.96 -7.57
N VAL A 102 5.04 -7.56 -6.52
CA VAL A 102 6.26 -6.77 -6.66
C VAL A 102 7.36 -7.57 -7.35
N ALA A 103 7.54 -8.84 -7.01
CA ALA A 103 8.50 -9.71 -7.69
C ALA A 103 8.16 -9.92 -9.17
N GLU A 104 6.90 -10.18 -9.50
CA GLU A 104 6.42 -10.28 -10.88
C GLU A 104 6.64 -8.97 -11.65
N HIS A 105 6.34 -7.83 -11.02
CA HIS A 105 6.56 -6.52 -11.63
C HIS A 105 8.05 -6.24 -11.87
N ALA A 106 8.93 -6.60 -10.92
CA ALA A 106 10.38 -6.46 -11.10
C ALA A 106 10.88 -7.33 -12.28
N MET A 107 10.41 -8.58 -12.39
CA MET A 107 10.72 -9.46 -13.52
C MET A 107 10.23 -8.88 -14.85
N MET A 108 9.00 -8.35 -14.87
CA MET A 108 8.44 -7.66 -16.03
C MET A 108 9.29 -6.45 -16.44
N LEU A 109 9.71 -5.61 -15.51
CA LEU A 109 10.56 -4.46 -15.78
C LEU A 109 11.94 -4.87 -16.31
N MET A 110 12.57 -5.88 -15.71
CA MET A 110 13.86 -6.41 -16.19
C MET A 110 13.78 -6.90 -17.64
N LEU A 111 12.75 -7.68 -17.98
CA LEU A 111 12.52 -8.14 -19.34
C LEU A 111 12.14 -6.99 -20.29
N GLY A 112 11.30 -6.08 -19.83
CA GLY A 112 10.84 -4.91 -20.57
C GLY A 112 11.99 -4.02 -21.03
N VAL A 113 12.95 -3.76 -20.14
CA VAL A 113 14.17 -3.01 -20.46
C VAL A 113 15.11 -3.83 -21.35
N ALA A 114 15.38 -5.09 -21.00
CA ALA A 114 16.30 -5.95 -21.75
C ALA A 114 15.88 -6.15 -23.22
N ARG A 115 14.57 -6.23 -23.46
CA ARG A 115 13.96 -6.43 -24.78
C ARG A 115 13.40 -5.17 -25.41
N ARG A 116 13.57 -4.02 -24.76
CA ARG A 116 13.08 -2.70 -25.22
C ARG A 116 11.62 -2.76 -25.68
N VAL A 117 10.78 -3.37 -24.85
CA VAL A 117 9.38 -3.68 -25.18
C VAL A 117 8.59 -2.41 -25.45
N VAL A 118 8.76 -1.36 -24.63
CA VAL A 118 8.04 -0.08 -24.79
C VAL A 118 8.39 0.60 -26.12
N ASP A 119 9.69 0.66 -26.47
CA ASP A 119 10.14 1.25 -27.73
C ASP A 119 9.63 0.45 -28.94
N SER A 120 9.64 -0.88 -28.81
CA SER A 120 9.18 -1.79 -29.87
C SER A 120 7.68 -1.68 -30.10
N ASP A 121 6.89 -1.64 -29.03
CA ASP A 121 5.44 -1.42 -29.08
C ASP A 121 5.11 -0.08 -29.75
N ALA A 122 5.78 1.00 -29.36
CA ALA A 122 5.58 2.32 -29.95
C ALA A 122 5.93 2.33 -31.45
N HIS A 123 7.05 1.71 -31.85
CA HIS A 123 7.48 1.66 -33.24
C HIS A 123 6.52 0.87 -34.13
N ILE A 124 6.08 -0.30 -33.67
CA ILE A 124 5.14 -1.15 -34.43
C ILE A 124 3.78 -0.45 -34.60
N LYS A 125 3.28 0.22 -33.56
CA LYS A 125 2.03 1.00 -33.64
C LYS A 125 2.09 2.15 -34.65
N GLN A 126 3.29 2.64 -34.97
CA GLN A 126 3.50 3.67 -36.01
C GLN A 126 3.66 3.06 -37.41
N GLY A 127 3.45 1.76 -37.59
CA GLY A 127 3.64 1.05 -38.86
C GLY A 127 5.12 0.73 -39.15
N GLY A 128 6.00 0.92 -38.17
CA GLY A 128 7.42 0.62 -38.28
C GLY A 128 7.73 -0.86 -38.06
N TRP A 129 8.80 -1.33 -38.69
CA TRP A 129 9.38 -2.64 -38.45
C TRP A 129 10.90 -2.55 -38.58
N TRP A 130 11.66 -3.14 -37.67
CA TRP A 130 13.13 -3.14 -37.76
C TRP A 130 13.63 -4.37 -38.53
N PRO A 131 14.24 -4.19 -39.72
CA PRO A 131 14.76 -5.33 -40.47
C PRO A 131 16.16 -5.73 -39.97
N LYS A 132 17.01 -4.76 -39.59
CA LYS A 132 18.41 -4.97 -39.13
C LYS A 132 18.93 -3.89 -38.16
N ASP A 133 18.52 -2.63 -38.29
CA ASP A 133 19.05 -1.50 -37.50
C ASP A 133 18.21 -1.17 -36.25
N GLY A 134 17.65 -2.22 -35.66
CA GLY A 134 16.83 -2.09 -34.47
C GLY A 134 17.63 -1.69 -33.23
N PRO A 135 16.93 -1.21 -32.20
CA PRO A 135 17.56 -0.92 -30.94
C PRO A 135 18.24 -2.16 -30.35
N ARG A 136 19.45 -1.99 -29.79
CA ARG A 136 20.16 -3.11 -29.15
C ARG A 136 19.35 -3.69 -28.00
N MET A 137 19.06 -4.98 -28.09
CA MET A 137 18.46 -5.79 -27.03
C MET A 137 19.55 -6.66 -26.39
N VAL A 138 19.29 -7.12 -25.17
CA VAL A 138 20.20 -8.02 -24.45
C VAL A 138 19.44 -9.21 -23.89
N ASP A 139 20.06 -10.38 -23.95
CA ASP A 139 19.54 -11.56 -23.28
C ASP A 139 19.96 -11.54 -21.80
N LEU A 140 19.01 -11.89 -20.93
CA LEU A 140 19.26 -12.06 -19.50
C LEU A 140 19.89 -13.43 -19.18
N ALA A 141 19.81 -14.39 -20.09
CA ALA A 141 20.42 -15.70 -19.92
C ALA A 141 21.94 -15.57 -19.67
N GLY A 142 22.43 -16.22 -18.62
CA GLY A 142 23.84 -16.14 -18.21
C GLY A 142 24.25 -14.80 -17.58
N LYS A 143 23.33 -13.88 -17.30
CA LYS A 143 23.60 -12.67 -16.52
C LYS A 143 23.36 -12.91 -15.03
N SER A 144 24.08 -12.16 -14.20
CA SER A 144 23.88 -12.15 -12.75
C SER A 144 23.05 -10.92 -12.36
N VAL A 145 22.11 -11.11 -11.43
CA VAL A 145 21.32 -10.03 -10.83
C VAL A 145 21.66 -9.90 -9.36
N LEU A 146 21.90 -8.69 -8.90
CA LEU A 146 22.04 -8.39 -7.47
C LEU A 146 20.66 -8.13 -6.88
N VAL A 147 20.26 -8.93 -5.89
CA VAL A 147 19.05 -8.68 -5.09
C VAL A 147 19.48 -8.12 -3.74
N GLN A 148 19.15 -6.86 -3.48
CA GLN A 148 19.40 -6.24 -2.19
C GLN A 148 18.24 -6.59 -1.24
N PRO A 149 18.48 -7.35 -0.15
CA PRO A 149 17.42 -7.71 0.77
C PRO A 149 16.90 -6.48 1.53
N PRO A 150 15.62 -6.47 1.94
CA PRO A 150 15.08 -5.39 2.75
C PRO A 150 15.75 -5.38 4.13
N VAL A 151 15.88 -4.18 4.70
CA VAL A 151 16.27 -4.00 6.10
C VAL A 151 15.12 -4.51 6.97
N LYS A 152 15.41 -5.37 7.95
CA LYS A 152 14.40 -5.90 8.88
C LYS A 152 13.75 -4.75 9.67
N SER A 153 12.42 -4.64 9.61
CA SER A 153 11.68 -3.60 10.35
C SER A 153 11.46 -4.01 11.81
N PRO A 154 11.62 -3.09 12.78
CA PRO A 154 11.26 -3.31 14.18
C PRO A 154 9.76 -3.09 14.47
N VAL A 155 8.94 -2.65 13.49
CA VAL A 155 7.53 -2.35 13.71
C VAL A 155 6.75 -3.64 13.98
N VAL A 156 6.06 -3.69 15.12
CA VAL A 156 5.26 -4.84 15.53
C VAL A 156 4.06 -5.00 14.59
N VAL A 157 4.11 -6.04 13.76
CA VAL A 157 2.94 -6.55 13.07
C VAL A 157 2.05 -7.17 14.14
N ALA A 158 0.93 -6.53 14.47
CA ALA A 158 -0.14 -7.22 15.18
C ALA A 158 -0.50 -8.46 14.35
N LYS A 159 -0.22 -9.65 14.88
CA LYS A 159 -0.68 -10.90 14.23
C LYS A 159 -2.20 -10.80 14.07
N PRO A 160 -2.77 -11.20 12.93
CA PRO A 160 -4.22 -11.24 12.78
C PRO A 160 -4.82 -11.99 13.97
N VAL A 161 -5.81 -11.40 14.63
CA VAL A 161 -6.56 -12.08 15.68
C VAL A 161 -7.06 -13.39 15.06
N ALA A 162 -6.75 -14.53 15.69
CA ALA A 162 -7.07 -15.87 15.17
C ALA A 162 -8.58 -16.13 14.93
N ASN A 163 -9.44 -15.16 15.29
CA ASN A 163 -10.88 -15.17 15.07
C ASN A 163 -11.34 -14.30 13.90
N ALA A 164 -10.44 -13.73 13.09
CA ALA A 164 -10.83 -13.18 11.80
C ALA A 164 -11.17 -14.36 10.88
N THR A 165 -12.47 -14.65 10.72
CA THR A 165 -12.96 -15.52 9.65
C THR A 165 -12.25 -15.11 8.36
N PRO A 166 -11.52 -16.02 7.68
CA PRO A 166 -10.84 -15.68 6.45
C PRO A 166 -11.85 -15.02 5.52
N LEU A 167 -11.54 -13.82 5.01
CA LEU A 167 -12.28 -13.29 3.86
C LEU A 167 -12.23 -14.39 2.81
N ALA A 168 -13.41 -14.93 2.47
CA ALA A 168 -13.50 -16.07 1.56
C ALA A 168 -12.70 -15.72 0.31
N LYS A 169 -11.70 -16.56 -0.03
CA LYS A 169 -11.07 -16.47 -1.35
C LYS A 169 -12.21 -16.52 -2.36
N PRO A 170 -12.30 -15.58 -3.32
CA PRO A 170 -13.27 -15.71 -4.39
C PRO A 170 -13.06 -17.08 -5.04
N ALA A 171 -14.15 -17.81 -5.24
CA ALA A 171 -14.10 -19.15 -5.82
C ALA A 171 -13.27 -19.12 -7.11
N PRO A 172 -12.38 -20.10 -7.33
CA PRO A 172 -11.62 -20.17 -8.57
C PRO A 172 -12.62 -20.31 -9.72
N GLY A 173 -12.74 -19.28 -10.57
CA GLY A 173 -13.58 -19.37 -11.78
C GLY A 173 -14.48 -18.18 -12.13
N LYS A 174 -14.43 -17.04 -11.43
CA LYS A 174 -15.03 -15.80 -11.95
C LYS A 174 -13.97 -14.74 -12.11
N ALA A 175 -13.34 -14.72 -13.29
CA ALA A 175 -12.62 -13.55 -13.77
C ALA A 175 -13.60 -12.37 -13.73
N ALA A 176 -13.33 -11.38 -12.88
CA ALA A 176 -13.95 -10.07 -13.05
C ALA A 176 -13.42 -9.48 -14.37
N PRO A 177 -14.29 -8.86 -15.19
CA PRO A 177 -13.84 -8.28 -16.45
C PRO A 177 -12.79 -7.22 -16.16
N VAL A 178 -11.66 -7.34 -16.85
CA VAL A 178 -10.60 -6.35 -16.86
C VAL A 178 -11.16 -5.07 -17.49
N LEU A 179 -11.21 -4.00 -16.71
CA LEU A 179 -11.19 -2.61 -17.20
C LEU A 179 -10.04 -1.90 -16.48
#